data_AF-A0A034VFR8-F1
#
_entry.id   AF-A0A034VFR8-F1
#
_cell.length_a   1.000
_cell.length_b   1.000
_cell.length_c   1.000
_cell.angle_alpha   90.00
_cell.angle_beta   90.00
_cell.angle_gamma   90.00
#
_symmetry.space_group_name_H-M   'P 1'
#
loop_
_entity.id
_entity.type
_entity.pdbx_description
1 polymer ?
#
loop_
_entity_poly.entity_id
_entity_poly.type
_entity_poly.pdbx_seq_one_letter_code
_entity_poly.pdbx_strand_id
1 'polypeptide(L)'
;NTKNFCVLLALRILGKQLFFFPCLINIDFYKRKMLTRQFSIFQLLLLVVVISSTTTADNSIAKNAGKMSGEDEKFRILVTHPQVPQEAIELLQRDCEVTVVQSLPPNRSEILEKAKGVHAFLWGGHEKLNAEALDAAGPQLKAISTMSAGIDYVDVPELKRRNIPLGHTPTVLNDAVADIAVGLLLAAARRFHEGRLKIETNNWETYTLNWMLGQDLRDSVVGFYGFGGIAQAIAKRLSGFDIDSILYTTRRRVAEEIEKEYNAKKVDFDTML
;
A
#
# COMPACT_ATOMS: atom_id res chain seq x y z
N ASN A 1 -11.39 21.04 1.70
CA ASN A 1 -10.04 21.58 1.43
C ASN A 1 -9.03 20.47 1.60
N THR A 2 -8.88 19.65 0.56
CA THR A 2 -8.16 18.37 0.57
C THR A 2 -6.68 18.66 0.37
N LYS A 3 -5.84 18.41 1.39
CA LYS A 3 -4.39 18.55 1.29
C LYS A 3 -3.81 17.26 0.73
N ASN A 4 -3.48 17.28 -0.56
CA ASN A 4 -2.60 16.28 -1.17
C ASN A 4 -1.20 16.44 -0.56
N PHE A 5 -0.69 15.41 0.10
CA PHE A 5 0.71 15.36 0.52
C PHE A 5 1.57 15.03 -0.71
N CYS A 6 2.07 16.08 -1.34
CA CYS A 6 3.15 16.00 -2.32
C CYS A 6 4.46 15.95 -1.53
N VAL A 7 5.26 14.89 -1.70
CA VAL A 7 6.62 14.82 -1.15
C VAL A 7 7.45 15.83 -1.94
N LEU A 8 7.60 17.03 -1.38
CA LEU A 8 8.46 18.08 -1.92
C LEU A 8 9.89 17.78 -1.46
N LEU A 9 10.76 17.35 -2.37
CA LEU A 9 12.18 17.17 -2.12
C LEU A 9 12.91 18.42 -2.63
N ALA A 10 13.41 19.24 -1.71
CA ALA A 10 14.32 20.34 -2.02
C ALA A 10 15.76 19.82 -1.99
N LEU A 11 16.58 20.18 -2.98
CA LEU A 11 17.97 19.76 -3.08
C LEU A 11 18.85 20.96 -3.47
N ARG A 12 19.94 21.14 -2.75
CA ARG A 12 20.94 22.20 -2.95
C ARG A 12 22.35 21.58 -2.96
N ILE A 13 23.18 22.03 -3.91
CA ILE A 13 24.66 22.20 -3.85
C ILE A 13 25.62 21.14 -4.47
N LEU A 14 26.54 21.69 -5.31
CA LEU A 14 27.96 21.43 -5.68
C LEU A 14 28.52 20.02 -5.99
N GLY A 15 28.78 19.79 -7.29
CA GLY A 15 30.14 19.85 -7.88
C GLY A 15 31.10 18.63 -7.86
N LYS A 16 31.10 17.89 -8.99
CA LYS A 16 32.23 17.29 -9.77
C LYS A 16 32.43 15.75 -9.81
N GLN A 17 32.26 15.27 -11.06
CA GLN A 17 33.06 14.32 -11.89
C GLN A 17 32.69 12.83 -11.98
N LEU A 18 32.56 12.40 -13.24
CA LEU A 18 31.79 11.29 -13.82
C LEU A 18 32.70 10.18 -14.39
N PHE A 19 32.29 8.90 -14.34
CA PHE A 19 32.65 7.86 -15.34
C PHE A 19 31.50 6.83 -15.52
N PHE A 20 31.32 6.32 -16.75
CA PHE A 20 30.12 5.59 -17.25
C PHE A 20 30.47 4.16 -17.74
N PHE A 21 29.56 3.18 -17.55
CA PHE A 21 29.46 1.95 -18.37
C PHE A 21 27.98 1.45 -18.41
N PRO A 22 27.46 0.93 -19.54
CA PRO A 22 26.05 0.53 -19.68
C PRO A 22 25.82 -0.99 -19.50
N CYS A 23 24.69 -1.38 -18.89
CA CYS A 23 24.20 -2.76 -18.91
C CYS A 23 22.69 -2.81 -19.22
N LEU A 24 22.32 -3.59 -20.23
CA LEU A 24 20.94 -3.86 -20.68
C LEU A 24 20.29 -4.93 -19.80
N ILE A 25 19.04 -4.71 -19.36
CA ILE A 25 18.23 -5.68 -18.60
C ILE A 25 16.98 -6.05 -19.40
N ASN A 26 16.69 -7.35 -19.47
CA ASN A 26 15.66 -8.00 -20.27
C ASN A 26 14.33 -8.14 -19.46
N ILE A 27 13.19 -7.80 -20.06
CA ILE A 27 11.90 -7.49 -19.39
C ILE A 27 11.00 -8.72 -19.12
N ASP A 28 11.25 -9.87 -19.74
CA ASP A 28 10.33 -11.04 -19.67
C ASP A 28 10.30 -11.78 -18.32
N PHE A 29 11.28 -11.55 -17.45
CA PHE A 29 11.33 -12.23 -16.14
C PHE A 29 10.31 -11.67 -15.13
N TYR A 30 9.78 -10.47 -15.35
CA TYR A 30 9.00 -9.73 -14.34
C TYR A 30 7.54 -10.23 -14.19
N LYS A 31 6.91 -10.70 -15.28
CA LYS A 31 5.47 -11.05 -15.27
C LYS A 31 5.13 -12.30 -14.43
N ARG A 32 6.01 -13.30 -14.35
CA ARG A 32 5.69 -14.58 -13.65
C ARG A 32 5.88 -14.53 -12.14
N LYS A 33 6.76 -13.67 -11.63
CA LYS A 33 7.12 -13.64 -10.19
C LYS A 33 6.24 -12.69 -9.36
N MET A 34 5.62 -11.68 -9.98
CA MET A 34 4.86 -10.66 -9.27
C MET A 34 3.49 -11.17 -8.80
N LEU A 35 2.78 -11.96 -9.63
CA LEU A 35 1.47 -12.54 -9.24
C LEU A 35 1.57 -13.60 -8.12
N THR A 36 2.68 -14.33 -8.01
CA THR A 36 2.79 -15.43 -7.04
C THR A 36 3.30 -15.01 -5.66
N ARG A 37 3.91 -13.82 -5.52
CA ARG A 37 4.44 -13.33 -4.24
C ARG A 37 3.55 -12.30 -3.53
N GLN A 38 2.61 -11.67 -4.22
CA GLN A 38 1.89 -10.50 -3.71
C GLN A 38 0.46 -10.77 -3.24
N PHE A 39 -0.12 -11.92 -3.60
CA PHE A 39 -1.36 -12.40 -2.98
C PHE A 39 -1.02 -13.15 -1.70
N SER A 40 -0.96 -12.40 -0.60
CA SER A 40 -0.76 -12.96 0.73
C SER A 40 -1.98 -13.82 1.11
N ILE A 41 -1.88 -15.12 0.85
CA ILE A 41 -2.75 -16.20 1.38
C ILE A 41 -3.03 -16.00 2.88
N PHE A 42 -2.11 -15.35 3.58
CA PHE A 42 -2.19 -14.98 4.99
C PHE A 42 -3.39 -14.10 5.38
N GLN A 43 -3.88 -13.22 4.50
CA GLN A 43 -4.97 -12.30 4.84
C GLN A 43 -6.35 -12.94 4.73
N LEU A 44 -6.54 -13.84 3.74
CA LEU A 44 -7.74 -14.66 3.70
C LEU A 44 -7.71 -15.74 4.80
N LEU A 45 -6.52 -16.28 5.13
CA LEU A 45 -6.39 -17.16 6.28
C LEU A 45 -6.77 -16.43 7.58
N LEU A 46 -6.40 -15.16 7.75
CA LEU A 46 -6.77 -14.39 8.95
C LEU A 46 -8.29 -14.17 9.04
N LEU A 47 -8.97 -13.92 7.91
CA LEU A 47 -10.43 -13.82 7.87
C LEU A 47 -11.07 -15.17 8.23
N VAL A 48 -10.60 -16.28 7.66
CA VAL A 48 -11.08 -17.64 7.94
C VAL A 48 -10.79 -18.07 9.38
N VAL A 49 -9.63 -17.70 9.94
CA VAL A 49 -9.24 -18.03 11.33
C VAL A 49 -10.00 -17.17 12.35
N VAL A 50 -10.26 -15.89 12.07
CA VAL A 50 -11.11 -15.05 12.94
C VAL A 50 -12.55 -15.58 12.96
N ILE A 51 -13.07 -16.00 11.80
CA ILE A 51 -14.38 -16.66 11.72
C ILE A 51 -14.38 -17.99 12.51
N SER A 52 -13.32 -18.80 12.41
CA SER A 52 -13.22 -20.11 13.08
C SER A 52 -12.90 -20.06 14.59
N SER A 53 -12.36 -18.94 15.10
CA SER A 53 -12.04 -18.78 16.53
C SER A 53 -13.23 -18.24 17.34
N THR A 54 -14.11 -17.45 16.72
CA THR A 54 -15.38 -17.04 17.35
C THR A 54 -16.34 -18.20 17.63
N THR A 55 -16.25 -19.31 16.90
CA THR A 55 -17.00 -20.54 17.19
C THR A 55 -16.42 -21.38 18.34
N THR A 56 -15.16 -21.16 18.73
CA THR A 56 -14.52 -21.95 19.80
C THR A 56 -14.70 -21.39 21.22
N ALA A 57 -15.13 -20.14 21.37
CA ALA A 57 -15.29 -19.50 22.68
C ALA A 57 -16.59 -19.90 23.44
N ASP A 58 -17.56 -20.55 22.79
CA ASP A 58 -18.85 -20.97 23.38
C ASP A 58 -18.90 -22.46 23.80
N ASN A 59 -17.75 -23.10 24.00
CA ASN A 59 -17.67 -24.55 24.23
C ASN A 59 -17.92 -25.02 25.69
N SER A 60 -18.54 -24.19 26.53
CA SER A 60 -18.90 -24.60 27.91
C SER A 60 -20.37 -25.01 28.09
N ILE A 61 -21.22 -24.90 27.06
CA ILE A 61 -22.66 -25.24 27.14
C ILE A 61 -23.03 -26.48 26.29
N ALA A 62 -22.13 -26.99 25.44
CA ALA A 62 -22.40 -28.14 24.57
C ALA A 62 -22.16 -29.50 25.25
N LYS A 63 -22.95 -29.81 26.29
CA LYS A 63 -23.25 -31.19 26.69
C LYS A 63 -24.76 -31.35 26.89
N ASN A 64 -25.50 -31.24 25.80
CA ASN A 64 -26.70 -32.03 25.60
C ASN A 64 -26.95 -32.16 24.09
N ALA A 65 -26.80 -33.40 23.62
CA ALA A 65 -26.99 -33.78 22.24
C ALA A 65 -28.47 -33.63 21.86
N GLY A 66 -28.79 -32.53 21.19
CA GLY A 66 -29.99 -32.35 20.40
C GLY A 66 -29.60 -32.35 18.92
N LYS A 67 -30.13 -33.31 18.18
CA LYS A 67 -30.03 -33.44 16.72
C LYS A 67 -30.49 -32.13 16.06
N MET A 68 -29.56 -31.32 15.55
CA MET A 68 -29.87 -30.11 14.80
C MET A 68 -29.71 -30.39 13.31
N SER A 69 -30.85 -30.51 12.64
CA SER A 69 -31.02 -30.34 11.20
C SER A 69 -30.92 -28.86 10.85
N GLY A 70 -30.02 -28.49 9.94
CA GLY A 70 -29.96 -27.15 9.35
C GLY A 70 -28.89 -27.14 8.25
N GLU A 71 -29.24 -26.66 7.07
CA GLU A 71 -28.28 -26.35 6.00
C GLU A 71 -27.21 -25.40 6.57
N ASP A 72 -25.92 -25.70 6.36
CA ASP A 72 -24.81 -24.83 6.78
C ASP A 72 -24.98 -23.43 6.12
N GLU A 73 -25.51 -22.45 6.86
CA GLU A 73 -25.59 -21.07 6.39
C GLU A 73 -24.19 -20.52 6.14
N LYS A 74 -23.81 -20.39 4.86
CA LYS A 74 -22.52 -19.82 4.46
C LYS A 74 -22.41 -18.35 4.88
N PHE A 75 -21.21 -17.94 5.25
CA PHE A 75 -20.95 -16.53 5.54
C PHE A 75 -21.12 -15.67 4.29
N ARG A 76 -22.09 -14.76 4.32
CA ARG A 76 -22.23 -13.66 3.34
C ARG A 76 -21.15 -12.60 3.47
N ILE A 77 -20.44 -12.32 2.37
CA ILE A 77 -19.39 -11.31 2.27
C ILE A 77 -19.73 -10.33 1.15
N LEU A 78 -19.65 -9.03 1.43
CA LEU A 78 -19.73 -8.00 0.39
C LEU A 78 -18.33 -7.51 -0.01
N VAL A 79 -18.05 -7.56 -1.31
CA VAL A 79 -16.89 -6.93 -1.94
C VAL A 79 -17.33 -5.59 -2.52
N THR A 80 -16.78 -4.49 -2.01
CA THR A 80 -17.27 -3.14 -2.35
C THR A 80 -16.75 -2.58 -3.67
N HIS A 81 -15.84 -3.27 -4.37
CA HIS A 81 -15.24 -2.82 -5.62
C HIS A 81 -15.27 -3.90 -6.71
N PRO A 82 -15.74 -3.61 -7.94
CA PRO A 82 -15.84 -4.60 -9.01
C PRO A 82 -14.47 -5.08 -9.54
N GLN A 83 -13.42 -4.26 -9.38
CA GLN A 83 -12.06 -4.57 -9.86
C GLN A 83 -11.15 -5.22 -8.80
N VAL A 84 -11.71 -5.78 -7.73
CA VAL A 84 -10.92 -6.69 -6.86
C VAL A 84 -10.45 -7.86 -7.73
N PRO A 85 -9.18 -8.29 -7.63
CA PRO A 85 -8.66 -9.40 -8.43
C PRO A 85 -9.52 -10.65 -8.33
N GLN A 86 -9.80 -11.26 -9.48
CA GLN A 86 -10.72 -12.40 -9.59
C GLN A 86 -10.26 -13.58 -8.70
N GLU A 87 -8.95 -13.78 -8.57
CA GLU A 87 -8.36 -14.83 -7.74
C GLU A 87 -8.73 -14.69 -6.26
N ALA A 88 -8.90 -13.45 -5.78
CA ALA A 88 -9.34 -13.19 -4.41
C ALA A 88 -10.84 -13.49 -4.24
N ILE A 89 -11.65 -13.16 -5.24
CA ILE A 89 -13.09 -13.45 -5.27
C ILE A 89 -13.32 -14.97 -5.27
N GLU A 90 -12.63 -15.69 -6.16
CA GLU A 90 -12.69 -17.16 -6.27
C GLU A 90 -12.30 -17.85 -4.96
N LEU A 91 -11.30 -17.32 -4.25
CA LEU A 91 -10.87 -17.88 -2.98
C LEU A 91 -11.94 -17.70 -1.89
N LEU A 92 -12.62 -16.55 -1.84
CA LEU A 92 -13.74 -16.31 -0.92
C LEU A 92 -14.96 -17.18 -1.25
N GLN A 93 -15.28 -17.36 -2.53
CA GLN A 93 -16.44 -18.13 -3.00
C GLN A 93 -16.40 -19.62 -2.65
N ARG A 94 -15.25 -20.15 -2.23
CA ARG A 94 -15.11 -21.55 -1.79
C ARG A 94 -15.98 -21.84 -0.56
N ASP A 95 -15.87 -20.98 0.45
CA ASP A 95 -16.47 -21.19 1.77
C ASP A 95 -17.56 -20.17 2.10
N CYS A 96 -17.68 -19.09 1.33
CA CYS A 96 -18.55 -17.96 1.60
C CYS A 96 -19.48 -17.65 0.42
N GLU A 97 -20.62 -17.02 0.71
CA GLU A 97 -21.48 -16.40 -0.31
C GLU A 97 -20.96 -14.99 -0.58
N VAL A 98 -20.52 -14.72 -1.81
CA VAL A 98 -19.86 -13.44 -2.14
C VAL A 98 -20.75 -12.61 -3.04
N THR A 99 -21.12 -11.42 -2.57
CA THR A 99 -21.78 -10.38 -3.38
C THR A 99 -20.76 -9.31 -3.75
N VAL A 100 -20.74 -8.91 -5.02
CA VAL A 100 -19.82 -7.88 -5.53
C VAL A 100 -20.61 -6.67 -6.02
N VAL A 101 -20.14 -5.47 -5.67
CA VAL A 101 -20.62 -4.20 -6.25
C VAL A 101 -20.24 -4.11 -7.72
N GLN A 102 -21.17 -3.69 -8.56
CA GLN A 102 -20.99 -3.67 -10.02
C GLN A 102 -20.63 -2.28 -10.55
N SER A 103 -21.00 -1.21 -9.84
CA SER A 103 -20.71 0.16 -10.25
C SER A 103 -19.21 0.49 -10.25
N LEU A 104 -18.78 1.24 -11.27
CA LEU A 104 -17.42 1.78 -11.40
C LEU A 104 -17.50 3.27 -11.80
N PRO A 105 -17.04 4.22 -10.95
CA PRO A 105 -16.55 4.01 -9.58
C PRO A 105 -17.63 3.42 -8.66
N PRO A 106 -17.25 2.72 -7.57
CA PRO A 106 -18.22 2.16 -6.63
C PRO A 106 -19.21 3.20 -6.11
N ASN A 107 -20.49 2.90 -6.27
CA ASN A 107 -21.59 3.75 -5.83
C ASN A 107 -21.92 3.45 -4.37
N ARG A 108 -21.91 4.50 -3.54
CA ARG A 108 -22.22 4.40 -2.12
C ARG A 108 -23.60 3.79 -1.84
N SER A 109 -24.63 4.18 -2.59
CA SER A 109 -25.99 3.66 -2.40
C SER A 109 -26.07 2.17 -2.69
N GLU A 110 -25.38 1.69 -3.74
CA GLU A 110 -25.30 0.26 -4.06
C GLU A 110 -24.57 -0.52 -2.96
N ILE A 111 -23.46 0.03 -2.43
CA ILE A 111 -22.74 -0.57 -1.30
C ILE A 111 -23.68 -0.73 -0.10
N LEU A 112 -24.40 0.34 0.29
CA LEU A 112 -25.30 0.31 1.45
C LEU A 112 -26.49 -0.63 1.25
N GLU A 113 -27.02 -0.71 0.02
CA GLU A 113 -28.09 -1.65 -0.31
C GLU A 113 -27.62 -3.10 -0.17
N LYS A 114 -26.48 -3.44 -0.79
CA LYS A 114 -25.90 -4.80 -0.77
C LYS A 114 -25.24 -5.17 0.56
N ALA A 115 -24.98 -4.20 1.44
CA ALA A 115 -24.42 -4.46 2.76
C ALA A 115 -25.41 -5.19 3.68
N LYS A 116 -26.72 -5.02 3.47
CA LYS A 116 -27.75 -5.57 4.36
C LYS A 116 -27.59 -7.07 4.55
N GLY A 117 -27.46 -7.50 5.81
CA GLY A 117 -27.42 -8.92 6.15
C GLY A 117 -26.04 -9.59 5.96
N VAL A 118 -24.99 -8.87 5.58
CA VAL A 118 -23.65 -9.46 5.40
C VAL A 118 -22.93 -9.66 6.72
N HIS A 119 -22.03 -10.64 6.75
CA HIS A 119 -21.21 -10.98 7.92
C HIS A 119 -19.82 -10.38 7.85
N ALA A 120 -19.32 -10.04 6.65
CA ALA A 120 -18.04 -9.38 6.48
C ALA A 120 -18.00 -8.46 5.26
N PHE A 121 -17.08 -7.50 5.32
CA PHE A 121 -16.71 -6.65 4.19
C PHE A 121 -15.31 -6.96 3.69
N LEU A 122 -15.17 -7.10 2.37
CA LEU A 122 -13.92 -6.81 1.66
C LEU A 122 -14.04 -5.41 1.08
N TRP A 123 -13.49 -4.44 1.80
CA TRP A 123 -13.59 -3.02 1.48
C TRP A 123 -12.50 -2.63 0.48
N GLY A 124 -12.89 -2.55 -0.79
CA GLY A 124 -12.04 -2.15 -1.90
C GLY A 124 -12.22 -0.67 -2.21
N GLY A 125 -11.26 0.15 -1.82
CA GLY A 125 -11.28 1.59 -2.10
C GLY A 125 -11.03 2.46 -0.87
N HIS A 126 -11.19 3.77 -1.07
CA HIS A 126 -10.92 4.81 -0.08
C HIS A 126 -12.18 5.63 0.27
N GLU A 127 -13.35 5.15 -0.12
CA GLU A 127 -14.63 5.64 0.34
C GLU A 127 -14.80 5.39 1.85
N LYS A 128 -15.50 6.30 2.53
CA LYS A 128 -15.55 6.32 4.00
C LYS A 128 -16.17 5.05 4.56
N LEU A 129 -15.42 4.30 5.35
CA LEU A 129 -15.94 3.20 6.16
C LEU A 129 -16.30 3.77 7.54
N ASN A 130 -17.57 4.12 7.72
CA ASN A 130 -18.11 4.85 8.87
C ASN A 130 -19.37 4.17 9.43
N ALA A 131 -19.96 4.74 10.48
CA ALA A 131 -21.17 4.22 11.14
C ALA A 131 -22.29 3.86 10.15
N GLU A 132 -22.57 4.69 9.14
CA GLU A 132 -23.59 4.43 8.12
C GLU A 132 -23.39 3.09 7.38
N ALA A 133 -22.15 2.79 6.97
CA ALA A 133 -21.84 1.51 6.30
C ALA A 133 -21.99 0.32 7.26
N LEU A 134 -21.63 0.51 8.54
CA LEU A 134 -21.76 -0.52 9.58
C LEU A 134 -23.23 -0.75 9.97
N ASP A 135 -24.03 0.30 10.01
CA ASP A 135 -25.47 0.25 10.28
C ASP A 135 -26.22 -0.43 9.13
N ALA A 136 -25.84 -0.12 7.89
CA ALA A 136 -26.39 -0.78 6.71
C ALA A 136 -26.12 -2.29 6.71
N ALA A 137 -24.95 -2.72 7.21
CA ALA A 137 -24.67 -4.13 7.39
C ALA A 137 -25.64 -4.77 8.38
N GLY A 138 -25.73 -4.21 9.58
CA GLY A 138 -26.52 -4.72 10.68
C GLY A 138 -25.68 -5.45 11.74
N PRO A 139 -26.33 -5.97 12.81
CA PRO A 139 -25.65 -6.50 13.99
C PRO A 139 -24.84 -7.78 13.74
N GLN A 140 -25.06 -8.48 12.64
CA GLN A 140 -24.36 -9.72 12.28
C GLN A 140 -22.99 -9.48 11.60
N LEU A 141 -22.58 -8.23 11.39
CA LEU A 141 -21.26 -7.90 10.86
C LEU A 141 -20.16 -8.28 11.85
N LYS A 142 -19.30 -9.23 11.46
CA LYS A 142 -18.26 -9.84 12.32
C LYS A 142 -16.85 -9.37 12.01
N ALA A 143 -16.56 -8.97 10.77
CA ALA A 143 -15.19 -8.62 10.38
C ALA A 143 -15.15 -7.71 9.15
N ILE A 144 -14.07 -6.93 9.05
CA ILE A 144 -13.79 -6.09 7.88
C ILE A 144 -12.34 -6.28 7.47
N SER A 145 -12.08 -6.40 6.18
CA SER A 145 -10.73 -6.36 5.61
C SER A 145 -10.66 -5.32 4.51
N THR A 146 -9.56 -4.57 4.45
CA THR A 146 -9.26 -3.62 3.37
C THR A 146 -8.06 -4.10 2.56
N MET A 147 -8.03 -3.69 1.29
CA MET A 147 -6.87 -3.88 0.40
C MET A 147 -6.00 -2.62 0.35
N SER A 148 -5.57 -2.13 1.52
CA SER A 148 -4.86 -0.86 1.64
C SER A 148 -3.83 -0.87 2.79
N ALA A 149 -2.75 -0.12 2.62
CA ALA A 149 -1.80 0.12 3.70
C ALA A 149 -2.27 1.22 4.66
N GLY A 150 -2.80 2.31 4.11
CA GLY A 150 -3.38 3.42 4.88
C GLY A 150 -4.86 3.21 5.15
N ILE A 151 -5.32 3.64 6.32
CA ILE A 151 -6.70 3.47 6.80
C ILE A 151 -7.38 4.81 7.12
N ASP A 152 -6.93 5.91 6.50
CA ASP A 152 -7.42 7.27 6.79
C ASP A 152 -8.92 7.47 6.50
N TYR A 153 -9.50 6.60 5.67
CA TYR A 153 -10.93 6.59 5.33
C TYR A 153 -11.77 5.74 6.29
N VAL A 154 -11.15 5.06 7.25
CA VAL A 154 -11.80 4.17 8.20
C VAL A 154 -12.03 4.89 9.53
N ASP A 155 -13.27 4.85 10.03
CA ASP A 155 -13.61 5.30 11.37
C ASP A 155 -13.19 4.26 12.41
N VAL A 156 -11.90 4.24 12.73
CA VAL A 156 -11.31 3.31 13.69
C VAL A 156 -11.95 3.40 15.08
N PRO A 157 -12.24 4.60 15.64
CA PRO A 157 -12.98 4.70 16.90
C PRO A 157 -14.33 3.98 16.86
N GLU A 158 -15.08 4.11 15.77
CA GLU A 158 -16.39 3.45 15.63
C GLU A 158 -16.27 1.93 15.53
N LEU A 159 -15.28 1.42 14.76
CA LEU A 159 -15.00 -0.02 14.72
C LEU A 159 -14.64 -0.59 16.09
N LYS A 160 -13.82 0.14 16.86
CA LYS A 160 -13.47 -0.22 18.24
C LYS A 160 -14.70 -0.23 19.16
N ARG A 161 -15.57 0.78 19.05
CA ARG A 161 -16.81 0.87 19.85
C ARG A 161 -17.73 -0.33 19.60
N ARG A 162 -17.77 -0.83 18.36
CA ARG A 162 -18.58 -2.00 17.98
C ARG A 162 -17.86 -3.34 18.11
N ASN A 163 -16.60 -3.34 18.56
CA ASN A 163 -15.75 -4.54 18.64
C ASN A 163 -15.62 -5.29 17.30
N ILE A 164 -15.54 -4.56 16.19
CA ILE A 164 -15.39 -5.14 14.85
C ILE A 164 -13.90 -5.09 14.45
N PRO A 165 -13.25 -6.24 14.20
CA PRO A 165 -11.85 -6.28 13.77
C PRO A 165 -11.69 -5.75 12.34
N LEU A 166 -10.56 -5.06 12.12
CA LEU A 166 -10.13 -4.53 10.83
C LEU A 166 -8.81 -5.16 10.39
N GLY A 167 -8.82 -5.89 9.28
CA GLY A 167 -7.62 -6.32 8.55
C GLY A 167 -7.20 -5.27 7.51
N HIS A 168 -5.90 -5.01 7.39
CA HIS A 168 -5.32 -4.12 6.36
C HIS A 168 -3.90 -4.59 6.00
N THR A 169 -3.27 -4.01 4.98
CA THR A 169 -2.00 -4.47 4.39
C THR A 169 -0.86 -3.44 4.45
N PRO A 170 -0.35 -3.12 5.65
CA PRO A 170 0.57 -1.97 5.84
C PRO A 170 1.93 -2.09 5.14
N THR A 171 2.37 -3.29 4.73
CA THR A 171 3.74 -3.52 4.22
C THR A 171 3.83 -4.03 2.79
N VAL A 172 2.72 -4.51 2.20
CA VAL A 172 2.74 -5.27 0.92
C VAL A 172 3.16 -4.44 -0.29
N LEU A 173 3.02 -3.12 -0.20
CA LEU A 173 3.32 -2.16 -1.27
C LEU A 173 4.65 -1.44 -1.09
N ASN A 174 5.35 -1.65 0.02
CA ASN A 174 6.54 -0.87 0.36
C ASN A 174 7.61 -0.92 -0.72
N ASP A 175 7.93 -2.13 -1.19
CA ASP A 175 8.95 -2.34 -2.22
C ASP A 175 8.54 -1.76 -3.58
N ALA A 176 7.31 -2.00 -4.01
CA ALA A 176 6.84 -1.49 -5.30
C ALA A 176 6.81 0.05 -5.33
N VAL A 177 6.37 0.69 -4.25
CA VAL A 177 6.39 2.16 -4.13
C VAL A 177 7.83 2.67 -4.07
N ALA A 178 8.72 1.97 -3.34
CA ALA A 178 10.12 2.36 -3.27
C ALA A 178 10.83 2.28 -4.63
N ASP A 179 10.55 1.24 -5.43
CA ASP A 179 11.09 1.11 -6.80
C ASP A 179 10.69 2.31 -7.67
N ILE A 180 9.41 2.69 -7.64
CA ILE A 180 8.89 3.83 -8.41
C ILE A 180 9.48 5.14 -7.90
N ALA A 181 9.60 5.33 -6.58
CA ALA A 181 10.18 6.54 -6.01
C ALA A 181 11.64 6.75 -6.44
N VAL A 182 12.47 5.70 -6.42
CA VAL A 182 13.85 5.76 -6.92
C VAL A 182 13.87 6.02 -8.43
N GLY A 183 12.98 5.39 -9.20
CA GLY A 183 12.83 5.65 -10.63
C GLY A 183 12.51 7.12 -10.94
N LEU A 184 11.58 7.72 -10.19
CA LEU A 184 11.24 9.14 -10.32
C LEU A 184 12.38 10.06 -9.89
N LEU A 185 13.10 9.74 -8.82
CA LEU A 185 14.28 10.46 -8.38
C LEU A 185 15.34 10.51 -9.49
N LEU A 186 15.66 9.36 -10.09
CA LEU A 186 16.61 9.27 -11.19
C LEU A 186 16.11 10.01 -12.44
N ALA A 187 14.83 9.87 -12.78
CA ALA A 187 14.23 10.55 -13.91
C ALA A 187 14.30 12.07 -13.78
N ALA A 188 14.09 12.61 -12.58
CA ALA A 188 14.24 14.03 -12.29
C ALA A 188 15.72 14.46 -12.34
N ALA A 189 16.60 13.75 -11.64
CA ALA A 189 18.03 14.08 -11.58
C ALA A 189 18.69 14.05 -12.97
N ARG A 190 18.30 13.09 -13.82
CA ARG A 190 18.86 12.89 -15.16
C ARG A 190 17.98 13.42 -16.29
N ARG A 191 16.93 14.17 -15.96
CA ARG A 191 16.07 14.88 -16.91
C ARG A 191 15.51 13.96 -18.01
N PHE A 192 15.10 12.75 -17.63
CA PHE A 192 14.65 11.72 -18.57
C PHE A 192 13.39 12.15 -19.32
N HIS A 193 12.47 12.85 -18.65
CA HIS A 193 11.24 13.31 -19.27
C HIS A 193 11.50 14.33 -20.37
N GLU A 194 12.31 15.38 -20.09
CA GLU A 194 12.62 16.39 -21.09
C GLU A 194 13.46 15.80 -22.23
N GLY A 195 14.39 14.89 -21.93
CA GLY A 195 15.20 14.19 -22.92
C GLY A 195 14.36 13.37 -23.90
N ARG A 196 13.39 12.61 -23.37
CA ARG A 196 12.42 11.86 -24.19
C ARG A 196 11.63 12.79 -25.10
N LEU A 197 11.07 13.88 -24.59
CA LEU A 197 10.28 14.83 -25.38
C LEU A 197 11.11 15.48 -26.50
N LYS A 198 12.38 15.78 -26.24
CA LYS A 198 13.30 16.32 -27.24
C LYS A 198 13.56 15.32 -28.37
N ILE A 199 13.72 14.03 -28.05
CA ILE A 199 13.87 12.98 -29.06
C ILE A 199 12.58 12.83 -29.88
N GLU A 200 11.42 12.77 -29.23
CA GLU A 200 10.10 12.65 -29.91
C GLU A 200 9.81 13.83 -30.86
N THR A 201 10.33 15.02 -30.53
CA THR A 201 10.16 16.24 -31.34
C THR A 201 11.31 16.52 -32.30
N ASN A 202 12.20 15.55 -32.54
CA ASN A 202 13.38 15.67 -33.41
C ASN A 202 14.35 16.82 -33.02
N ASN A 203 14.36 17.21 -31.75
CA ASN A 203 15.22 18.26 -31.19
C ASN A 203 16.41 17.66 -30.43
N TRP A 204 17.00 16.59 -30.94
CA TRP A 204 18.21 16.00 -30.36
C TRP A 204 19.45 16.79 -30.78
N GLU A 205 20.01 17.57 -29.85
CA GLU A 205 21.27 18.28 -30.05
C GLU A 205 22.48 17.38 -29.70
N THR A 206 23.41 17.22 -30.64
CA THR A 206 24.61 16.37 -30.48
C THR A 206 25.92 17.15 -30.38
N TYR A 207 25.88 18.46 -30.62
CA TYR A 207 27.06 19.32 -30.72
C TYR A 207 27.31 20.17 -29.47
N THR A 208 26.43 20.13 -28.47
CA THR A 208 26.57 20.92 -27.23
C THR A 208 27.06 20.03 -26.08
N LEU A 209 28.10 20.48 -25.37
CA LEU A 209 28.70 19.73 -24.26
C LEU A 209 27.84 19.70 -23.00
N ASN A 210 26.86 20.61 -22.90
CA ASN A 210 25.95 20.77 -21.78
C ASN A 210 24.52 20.32 -22.10
N TRP A 211 24.29 19.68 -23.26
CA TRP A 211 23.00 19.14 -23.60
C TRP A 211 22.49 18.25 -22.47
N MET A 212 21.30 18.58 -21.94
CA MET A 212 20.63 17.76 -20.95
C MET A 212 21.46 17.46 -19.69
N LEU A 213 22.41 18.34 -19.32
CA LEU A 213 23.20 18.17 -18.10
C LEU A 213 22.26 18.07 -16.89
N GLY A 214 22.38 16.95 -16.17
CA GLY A 214 21.58 16.63 -14.99
C GLY A 214 22.36 16.83 -13.70
N GLN A 215 21.95 16.13 -12.66
CA GLN A 215 22.65 16.03 -11.38
C GLN A 215 22.94 14.55 -11.09
N ASP A 216 24.08 14.30 -10.44
CA ASP A 216 24.40 12.97 -9.93
C ASP A 216 23.76 12.77 -8.56
N LEU A 217 23.40 11.52 -8.25
CA LEU A 217 22.97 11.14 -6.90
C LEU A 217 24.16 10.86 -5.97
N ARG A 218 25.33 10.59 -6.56
CA ARG A 218 26.56 10.36 -5.82
C ARG A 218 26.86 11.57 -4.93
N ASP A 219 27.33 11.30 -3.71
CA ASP A 219 27.70 12.29 -2.69
C ASP A 219 26.53 13.22 -2.29
N SER A 220 25.29 12.87 -2.65
CA SER A 220 24.10 13.65 -2.30
C SER A 220 23.59 13.32 -0.90
N VAL A 221 22.94 14.29 -0.27
CA VAL A 221 22.19 14.10 0.97
C VAL A 221 20.72 13.91 0.62
N VAL A 222 20.11 12.82 1.10
CA VAL A 222 18.71 12.49 0.78
C VAL A 222 17.82 12.74 1.99
N GLY A 223 16.86 13.65 1.84
CA GLY A 223 15.88 14.01 2.87
C GLY A 223 14.59 13.18 2.80
N PHE A 224 14.10 12.71 3.95
CA PHE A 224 12.81 12.02 4.07
C PHE A 224 11.86 12.72 5.06
N TYR A 225 10.71 13.15 4.56
CA TYR A 225 9.58 13.55 5.40
C TYR A 225 8.78 12.31 5.82
N GLY A 226 9.13 11.75 6.98
CA GLY A 226 8.69 10.45 7.46
C GLY A 226 9.69 9.35 7.12
N PHE A 227 9.99 8.47 8.09
CA PHE A 227 10.98 7.39 7.92
C PHE A 227 10.40 6.00 8.25
N GLY A 228 9.23 5.71 7.68
CA GLY A 228 8.53 4.42 7.83
C GLY A 228 9.01 3.35 6.84
N GLY A 229 8.24 2.27 6.70
CA GLY A 229 8.63 1.11 5.88
C GLY A 229 8.93 1.43 4.42
N ILE A 230 8.19 2.34 3.78
CA ILE A 230 8.48 2.79 2.40
C ILE A 230 9.81 3.55 2.35
N ALA A 231 10.02 4.52 3.24
CA ALA A 231 11.25 5.32 3.27
C ALA A 231 12.49 4.45 3.52
N GLN A 232 12.39 3.46 4.41
CA GLN A 232 13.46 2.49 4.67
C GLN A 232 13.70 1.59 3.45
N ALA A 233 12.64 1.16 2.75
CA ALA A 233 12.78 0.42 1.50
C ALA A 233 13.44 1.25 0.38
N ILE A 234 13.22 2.56 0.34
CA ILE A 234 13.92 3.51 -0.55
C ILE A 234 15.39 3.62 -0.12
N ALA A 235 15.66 3.89 1.17
CA ALA A 235 17.01 4.00 1.72
C ALA A 235 17.88 2.78 1.39
N LYS A 236 17.31 1.57 1.53
CA LYS A 236 17.96 0.32 1.14
C LYS A 236 18.38 0.30 -0.33
N ARG A 237 17.55 0.79 -1.25
CA ARG A 237 17.87 0.84 -2.69
C ARG A 237 18.91 1.91 -3.00
N LEU A 238 18.87 3.03 -2.29
CA LEU A 238 19.83 4.12 -2.42
C LEU A 238 21.24 3.77 -1.90
N SER A 239 21.38 2.71 -1.10
CA SER A 239 22.69 2.23 -0.62
C SER A 239 23.70 1.92 -1.74
N GLY A 240 23.22 1.60 -2.95
CA GLY A 240 24.06 1.37 -4.13
C GLY A 240 24.37 2.61 -4.98
N PHE A 241 23.94 3.80 -4.57
CA PHE A 241 24.10 5.05 -5.33
C PHE A 241 25.17 5.98 -4.76
N ASP A 242 25.97 5.51 -3.80
CA ASP A 242 27.04 6.27 -3.16
C ASP A 242 26.56 7.63 -2.62
N ILE A 243 25.37 7.68 -2.02
CA ILE A 243 24.88 8.89 -1.35
C ILE A 243 25.72 9.18 -0.09
N ASP A 244 25.87 10.45 0.27
CA ASP A 244 26.63 10.87 1.45
C ASP A 244 25.92 10.46 2.74
N SER A 245 24.66 10.88 2.88
CA SER A 245 23.89 10.66 4.11
C SER A 245 22.39 10.75 3.90
N ILE A 246 21.64 10.22 4.86
CA ILE A 246 20.20 10.32 4.91
C ILE A 246 19.79 11.25 6.05
N LEU A 247 18.96 12.24 5.74
CA LEU A 247 18.28 13.05 6.74
C LEU A 247 16.81 12.67 6.78
N TYR A 248 16.20 12.68 7.96
CA TYR A 248 14.76 12.51 8.04
C TYR A 248 14.13 13.32 9.15
N THR A 249 12.84 13.60 8.99
CA THR A 249 12.02 14.20 10.03
C THR A 249 10.72 13.43 10.21
N THR A 250 10.29 13.26 11.45
CA THR A 250 9.07 12.52 11.81
C THR A 250 8.69 12.83 13.26
N ARG A 251 7.41 12.60 13.59
CA ARG A 251 6.89 12.78 14.95
C ARG A 251 7.52 11.83 15.97
N ARG A 252 7.69 10.55 15.60
CA ARG A 252 8.28 9.52 16.47
C ARG A 252 9.56 9.00 15.85
N ARG A 253 10.67 9.12 16.57
CA ARG A 253 12.00 8.62 16.13
C ARG A 253 11.92 7.10 15.87
N VAL A 254 12.60 6.63 14.83
CA VAL A 254 12.77 5.20 14.60
C VAL A 254 13.76 4.62 15.59
N ALA A 255 13.89 3.30 15.63
CA ALA A 255 14.88 2.62 16.47
C ALA A 255 16.31 3.01 16.05
N GLU A 256 17.25 3.07 17.00
CA GLU A 256 18.63 3.49 16.72
C GLU A 256 19.35 2.56 15.74
N GLU A 257 18.97 1.28 15.73
CA GLU A 257 19.50 0.27 14.82
C GLU A 257 19.20 0.62 13.36
N ILE A 258 18.01 1.17 13.09
CA ILE A 258 17.57 1.60 11.75
C ILE A 258 18.36 2.86 11.32
N GLU A 259 18.58 3.80 12.24
CA GLU A 259 19.42 4.97 11.96
C GLU A 259 20.85 4.55 11.60
N LYS A 260 21.43 3.60 12.34
CA LYS A 260 22.76 3.05 12.07
C LYS A 260 22.84 2.28 10.75
N GLU A 261 21.84 1.44 10.46
CA GLU A 261 21.79 0.65 9.22
C GLU A 261 21.84 1.52 7.96
N TYR A 262 21.11 2.64 7.98
CA TYR A 262 20.97 3.51 6.81
C TYR A 262 21.81 4.79 6.84
N ASN A 263 22.73 4.94 7.82
CA ASN A 263 23.44 6.19 8.09
C ASN A 263 22.46 7.40 8.10
N ALA A 264 21.32 7.21 8.77
CA ALA A 264 20.20 8.14 8.77
C ALA A 264 20.17 8.97 10.06
N LYS A 265 19.96 10.28 9.93
CA LYS A 265 19.92 11.21 11.06
C LYS A 265 18.58 11.93 11.14
N LYS A 266 17.93 11.83 12.31
CA LYS A 266 16.75 12.65 12.60
C LYS A 266 17.14 14.12 12.76
N VAL A 267 16.47 15.00 12.02
CA VAL A 267 16.58 16.46 12.11
C VAL A 267 15.18 17.09 12.20
N ASP A 268 15.11 18.40 12.48
CA ASP A 268 13.88 19.16 12.30
C ASP A 268 13.56 19.37 10.81
N PHE A 269 12.36 19.86 10.49
CA PHE A 269 11.90 20.01 9.11
C PHE A 269 12.72 21.04 8.32
N ASP A 270 13.11 22.15 8.96
CA ASP A 270 13.82 23.23 8.28
C ASP A 270 15.27 22.83 7.97
N THR A 271 15.92 22.08 8.87
CA THR A 271 17.26 21.52 8.63
C THR A 271 17.28 20.45 7.52
N MET A 272 16.15 19.78 7.26
CA MET A 272 16.06 18.75 6.22
C MET A 272 15.94 19.32 4.79
N LEU A 273 15.37 20.53 4.64
CA LEU A 273 15.10 21.19 3.35
C LEU A 273 16.33 21.92 2.79
#